data_AF-A0A927ZWH2-F1
#
_entry.id   AF-A0A927ZWH2-F1
#
_cell.length_a   1.000
_cell.length_b   1.000
_cell.length_c   1.000
_cell.angle_alpha   90.00
_cell.angle_beta   90.00
_cell.angle_gamma   90.00
#
_symmetry.space_group_name_H-M   'P 1'
#
loop_
_entity.id
_entity.type
_entity.pdbx_description
1 polymer ?
#
loop_
_entity_poly.entity_id
_entity_poly.type
_entity_poly.pdbx_seq_one_letter_code
_entity_poly.pdbx_strand_id
1 'polypeptide(L)'
;MIFLKINMKLVYKYWRIAMNKDMLTPKDILMDTLNTSKALCTLYATFLTEASNDDTVYTIGELEDETVDIQRDVFNLLYDKGWYKLEADSIKNIKNTINQYKKSKGEM
;
A
#
# COMPACT_ATOMS: atom_id res chain seq x y z
N MET A 1 30.03 15.92 38.46
CA MET A 1 29.73 16.53 37.14
C MET A 1 29.43 15.53 36.01
N ILE A 2 29.85 14.26 36.09
CA ILE A 2 29.59 13.23 35.05
C ILE A 2 28.15 12.67 35.10
N PHE A 3 27.59 12.47 36.31
CA PHE A 3 26.22 11.96 36.50
C PHE A 3 25.13 12.86 35.90
N LEU A 4 25.30 14.19 35.96
CA LEU A 4 24.38 15.15 35.35
C LEU A 4 24.40 15.10 33.81
N LYS A 5 25.56 14.87 33.19
CA LYS A 5 25.70 14.77 31.73
C LYS A 5 25.07 13.50 31.15
N ILE A 6 25.13 12.38 31.88
CA ILE A 6 24.49 11.11 31.48
C ILE A 6 22.97 11.23 31.55
N ASN A 7 22.46 11.83 32.62
CA ASN A 7 21.02 12.05 32.81
C ASN A 7 20.44 12.96 31.71
N MET A 8 21.15 14.03 31.35
CA MET A 8 20.72 14.93 30.29
C MET A 8 20.66 14.24 28.92
N LYS A 9 21.65 13.39 28.57
CA LYS A 9 21.61 12.60 27.32
C LYS A 9 20.43 11.62 27.27
N LEU A 10 20.10 10.98 28.38
CA LEU A 10 18.95 10.09 28.48
C LEU A 10 17.64 10.89 28.32
N VAL A 11 17.49 12.01 29.03
CA VAL A 11 16.33 12.90 28.91
C VAL A 11 16.16 13.39 27.46
N TYR A 12 17.22 13.83 26.79
CA TYR A 12 17.16 14.22 25.38
C TYR A 12 16.78 13.05 24.46
N LYS A 13 17.28 11.83 24.73
CA LYS A 13 16.91 10.64 23.96
C LYS A 13 15.43 10.30 24.13
N TYR A 14 14.91 10.31 25.36
CA TYR A 14 13.50 10.04 25.65
C TYR A 14 12.58 11.14 25.09
N TRP A 15 12.96 12.42 25.22
CA TRP A 15 12.20 13.53 24.64
C TRP A 15 12.18 13.49 23.11
N ARG A 16 13.31 13.15 22.48
CA ARG A 16 13.38 13.00 21.02
C ARG A 16 12.57 11.82 20.50
N ILE A 17 12.49 10.71 21.26
CA ILE A 17 11.62 9.57 20.95
C ILE A 17 10.14 9.95 21.14
N ALA A 18 9.81 10.68 22.21
CA ALA A 18 8.44 11.15 22.47
C ALA A 18 7.95 12.13 21.39
N MET A 19 8.80 13.05 20.92
CA MET A 19 8.43 13.99 19.85
C MET A 19 8.38 13.36 18.45
N ASN A 20 9.07 12.23 18.21
CA ASN A 20 9.00 11.51 16.94
C ASN A 20 7.78 10.59 16.80
N LYS A 21 7.00 10.39 17.87
CA LYS A 21 5.86 9.47 17.86
C LYS A 21 4.68 10.00 17.02
N ASP A 22 4.60 11.31 16.83
CA ASP A 22 3.52 11.99 16.10
C ASP A 22 3.90 12.39 14.66
N MET A 23 5.10 12.06 14.19
CA MET A 23 5.56 12.39 12.84
C MET A 23 5.43 11.17 11.92
N LEU A 24 4.59 11.29 10.89
CA LEU A 24 4.45 10.26 9.86
C LEU A 24 5.81 10.00 9.20
N THR A 25 6.23 8.73 9.16
CA THR A 25 7.46 8.38 8.45
C THR A 25 7.22 8.40 6.94
N PRO A 26 8.27 8.56 6.10
CA PRO A 26 8.13 8.43 4.66
C PRO A 26 7.51 7.09 4.23
N LYS A 27 7.76 6.03 5.01
CA LYS A 27 7.15 4.72 4.78
C LYS A 27 5.64 4.77 5.02
N ASP A 28 5.20 5.40 6.11
CA ASP A 28 3.78 5.53 6.44
C ASP A 28 3.05 6.35 5.37
N ILE A 29 3.64 7.46 4.94
CA ILE A 29 3.10 8.31 3.86
C ILE A 29 2.96 7.53 2.55
N LEU A 30 4.02 6.82 2.12
CA LEU A 30 3.96 6.05 0.88
C LEU A 30 3.00 4.86 0.98
N MET A 31 2.90 4.21 2.13
CA MET A 31 1.96 3.12 2.32
C MET A 31 0.51 3.61 2.30
N ASP A 32 0.23 4.75 2.92
CA ASP A 32 -1.07 5.40 2.88
C ASP A 32 -1.45 5.86 1.46
N THR A 33 -0.47 6.43 0.74
CA THR A 33 -0.62 6.79 -0.68
C THR A 33 -0.95 5.56 -1.53
N LEU A 34 -0.24 4.44 -1.34
CA LEU A 34 -0.49 3.18 -2.04
C LEU A 34 -1.90 2.64 -1.75
N ASN A 35 -2.33 2.69 -0.49
CA ASN A 35 -3.67 2.21 -0.11
C ASN A 35 -4.77 3.10 -0.68
N THR A 36 -4.54 4.41 -0.71
CA THR A 36 -5.48 5.39 -1.26
C THR A 36 -5.62 5.22 -2.77
N SER A 37 -4.50 5.10 -3.50
CA SER A 37 -4.54 4.89 -4.94
C SER A 37 -5.25 3.58 -5.31
N LYS A 38 -5.08 2.51 -4.52
CA LYS A 38 -5.80 1.23 -4.71
C LYS A 38 -7.30 1.38 -4.55
N ALA A 39 -7.72 2.13 -3.54
CA ALA A 39 -9.12 2.43 -3.32
C ALA A 39 -9.68 3.25 -4.50
N LEU A 40 -8.95 4.28 -4.96
CA LEU A 40 -9.35 5.10 -6.11
C LEU A 40 -9.47 4.29 -7.39
N CYS A 41 -8.49 3.44 -7.73
CA CYS A 41 -8.59 2.54 -8.89
C CYS A 41 -9.86 1.67 -8.84
N THR A 42 -10.21 1.16 -7.65
CA THR A 42 -11.42 0.33 -7.49
C THR A 42 -12.71 1.14 -7.67
N LEU A 43 -12.72 2.37 -7.16
CA LEU A 43 -13.87 3.28 -7.26
C LEU A 43 -14.07 3.77 -8.69
N TYR A 44 -12.98 4.14 -9.38
CA TYR A 44 -13.03 4.58 -10.78
C TYR A 44 -13.45 3.47 -11.71
N ALA A 45 -12.93 2.25 -11.54
CA ALA A 45 -13.39 1.10 -12.31
C ALA A 45 -14.90 0.87 -12.18
N THR A 46 -15.44 0.94 -10.96
CA THR A 46 -16.91 0.87 -10.74
C THR A 46 -17.62 2.03 -11.46
N PHE A 47 -17.15 3.26 -11.26
CA PHE A 47 -17.75 4.46 -11.85
C PHE A 47 -17.82 4.40 -13.37
N LEU A 48 -16.71 4.04 -14.04
CA LEU A 48 -16.62 3.98 -15.50
C LEU A 48 -17.57 2.95 -16.12
N THR A 49 -17.95 1.93 -15.35
CA THR A 49 -18.91 0.92 -15.80
C THR A 49 -20.38 1.27 -15.52
N GLU A 50 -20.65 2.22 -14.62
CA GLU A 50 -22.00 2.53 -14.14
C GLU A 50 -22.48 3.95 -14.50
N ALA A 51 -21.57 4.85 -14.86
CA ALA A 51 -21.89 6.23 -15.19
C ALA A 51 -22.68 6.33 -16.50
N SER A 52 -23.67 7.22 -16.53
CA SER A 52 -24.59 7.40 -17.65
C SER A 52 -24.22 8.55 -18.61
N ASN A 53 -23.13 9.27 -18.33
CA ASN A 53 -22.69 10.42 -19.10
C ASN A 53 -21.27 10.19 -19.66
N ASP A 54 -21.17 10.17 -20.99
CA ASP A 54 -19.94 9.82 -21.69
C ASP A 54 -18.80 10.83 -21.46
N ASP A 55 -19.09 12.13 -21.37
CA ASP A 55 -18.06 13.16 -21.11
C ASP A 55 -17.43 12.99 -19.72
N THR A 56 -18.24 12.62 -18.73
CA THR A 56 -17.79 12.34 -17.37
C THR A 56 -17.00 11.03 -17.31
N VAL A 57 -17.43 10.00 -18.05
CA VAL A 57 -16.68 8.75 -18.20
C VAL A 57 -15.31 9.03 -18.80
N TYR A 58 -15.23 9.82 -19.86
CA TYR A 58 -13.95 10.19 -20.48
C TYR A 58 -13.02 10.89 -19.47
N THR A 59 -13.53 11.90 -18.76
CA THR A 59 -12.74 12.65 -17.76
C THR A 59 -12.25 11.76 -16.62
N ILE A 60 -13.10 10.87 -16.12
CA ILE A 60 -12.73 9.94 -15.05
C ILE A 60 -11.75 8.87 -15.57
N GLY A 61 -11.84 8.49 -16.84
CA GLY A 61 -10.88 7.59 -17.47
C GLY A 61 -9.47 8.16 -17.48
N GLU A 62 -9.32 9.43 -17.85
CA GLU A 62 -8.02 10.13 -17.77
C GLU A 62 -7.47 10.16 -16.33
N LEU A 63 -8.34 10.41 -15.34
CA LEU A 63 -7.95 10.37 -13.93
C LEU A 63 -7.60 8.97 -13.42
N GLU A 64 -8.27 7.93 -13.92
CA GLU A 64 -7.96 6.55 -13.59
C GLU A 64 -6.58 6.17 -14.12
N ASP A 65 -6.26 6.49 -15.37
CA ASP A 65 -4.96 6.22 -15.97
C ASP A 65 -3.82 6.87 -15.16
N GLU A 66 -3.96 8.15 -14.81
CA GLU A 66 -2.99 8.86 -13.95
C GLU A 66 -2.88 8.20 -12.56
N THR A 67 -4.00 7.77 -11.98
CA THR A 67 -4.03 7.13 -10.66
C THR A 67 -3.33 5.77 -10.69
N VAL A 68 -3.49 5.01 -11.76
CA VAL A 68 -2.83 3.71 -11.98
C VAL A 68 -1.32 3.89 -12.09
N ASP A 69 -0.87 4.91 -12.83
CA ASP A 69 0.55 5.23 -12.97
C ASP A 69 1.17 5.63 -11.62
N ILE A 70 0.50 6.52 -10.86
CA ILE A 70 0.94 6.91 -9.52
C ILE A 70 1.01 5.69 -8.59
N GLN A 71 -0.02 4.84 -8.59
CA GLN A 71 -0.01 3.61 -7.80
C GLN A 71 1.19 2.73 -8.14
N ARG A 72 1.50 2.60 -9.44
CA ARG A 72 2.59 1.76 -9.94
C ARG A 72 3.94 2.29 -9.47
N ASP A 73 4.15 3.59 -9.55
CA ASP A 73 5.37 4.25 -9.10
C ASP A 73 5.57 4.15 -7.59
N VAL A 74 4.51 4.38 -6.81
CA VAL A 74 4.54 4.25 -5.35
C VAL A 74 4.82 2.80 -4.95
N PHE A 75 4.19 1.83 -5.63
CA PHE A 75 4.47 0.41 -5.41
C PHE A 75 5.95 0.09 -5.68
N ASN A 76 6.49 0.51 -6.83
CA ASN A 76 7.88 0.24 -7.21
C ASN A 76 8.83 0.87 -6.17
N LEU A 77 8.58 2.10 -5.75
CA LEU A 77 9.38 2.78 -4.75
C LEU A 77 9.35 2.08 -3.38
N LEU A 78 8.17 1.62 -2.94
CA LEU A 78 8.03 0.85 -1.71
C LEU A 78 8.73 -0.51 -1.81
N TYR A 79 8.68 -1.17 -2.97
CA TYR A 79 9.34 -2.43 -3.23
C TYR A 79 10.88 -2.27 -3.23
N ASP A 80 11.41 -1.29 -3.95
CA ASP A 80 12.84 -1.00 -4.04
C ASP A 80 13.46 -0.62 -2.69
N LYS A 81 12.69 0.05 -1.83
CA LYS A 81 13.10 0.35 -0.45
C LYS A 81 12.96 -0.84 0.51
N GLY A 82 12.44 -1.98 0.06
CA GLY A 82 12.17 -3.15 0.88
C GLY A 82 11.04 -2.95 1.89
N TRP A 83 10.20 -1.93 1.69
CA TRP A 83 9.09 -1.57 2.58
C TRP A 83 7.80 -2.30 2.23
N TYR A 84 7.68 -2.80 1.01
CA TYR A 84 6.60 -3.66 0.55
C TYR A 84 7.19 -4.98 0.03
N LYS A 85 6.76 -6.10 0.62
CA LYS A 85 7.25 -7.44 0.27
C LYS A 85 6.17 -8.20 -0.49
N LEU A 86 6.56 -8.81 -1.60
CA LEU A 86 5.77 -9.82 -2.27
C LEU A 86 6.22 -11.19 -1.76
N GLU A 87 5.40 -11.83 -0.95
CA GLU A 87 5.65 -13.22 -0.54
C GLU A 87 5.07 -14.15 -1.60
N ALA A 88 5.95 -14.88 -2.29
CA ALA A 88 5.51 -15.94 -3.18
C ALA A 88 4.85 -17.03 -2.34
N ASP A 89 3.65 -17.45 -2.74
CA ASP A 89 2.98 -18.55 -2.05
C ASP A 89 3.70 -19.88 -2.32
N SER A 90 3.57 -20.82 -1.40
CA SER A 90 4.23 -22.12 -1.51
C SER A 90 3.62 -22.95 -2.64
N ILE A 91 4.45 -23.76 -3.34
CA ILE A 91 3.97 -24.72 -4.36
C ILE A 91 2.87 -25.64 -3.81
N LYS A 92 2.94 -25.97 -2.51
CA LYS A 92 1.92 -26.77 -1.83
C LYS A 92 0.57 -26.04 -1.79
N ASN A 93 0.54 -24.77 -1.40
CA ASN A 93 -0.68 -23.97 -1.36
C ASN A 93 -1.25 -23.76 -2.76
N ILE A 94 -0.38 -23.48 -3.74
CA ILE A 94 -0.78 -23.39 -5.15
C ILE A 94 -1.46 -24.69 -5.62
N LYS A 95 -0.85 -25.86 -5.37
CA LYS A 95 -1.43 -27.17 -5.70
C LYS A 95 -2.76 -27.41 -4.99
N ASN A 96 -2.88 -27.02 -3.72
CA ASN A 96 -4.12 -27.14 -2.97
C ASN A 96 -5.25 -26.29 -3.58
N THR A 97 -4.97 -25.03 -3.93
CA THR A 97 -5.94 -24.14 -4.58
C THR A 97 -6.37 -24.69 -5.94
N ILE A 98 -5.45 -25.23 -6.74
CA ILE A 98 -5.78 -25.88 -8.02
C ILE A 98 -6.72 -27.08 -7.79
N ASN A 99 -6.42 -27.94 -6.82
CA ASN A 99 -7.26 -29.10 -6.51
C ASN A 99 -8.65 -28.69 -6.01
N GLN A 100 -8.73 -27.66 -5.16
CA GLN A 100 -10.01 -27.10 -4.71
C GLN A 100 -10.85 -26.55 -5.87
N TYR A 101 -10.21 -25.86 -6.81
CA TYR A 101 -10.86 -25.35 -8.02
C TYR A 101 -11.38 -26.48 -8.92
N LYS A 102 -10.57 -27.52 -9.17
CA LYS A 102 -11.01 -28.70 -9.94
C LYS A 102 -12.22 -29.38 -9.31
N LYS A 103 -12.22 -29.50 -7.97
CA LYS A 103 -13.34 -30.04 -7.21
C LYS A 103 -14.61 -29.19 -7.34
N SER A 104 -14.50 -27.86 -7.32
CA SER A 104 -15.67 -26.98 -7.49
C SER A 104 -16.24 -27.01 -8.90
N LYS A 105 -15.41 -27.33 -9.90
CA LYS A 105 -15.81 -27.53 -11.31
C LYS A 105 -16.36 -28.92 -11.63
N GLY A 106 -16.26 -29.88 -10.71
CA GLY A 106 -16.64 -31.28 -10.97
C GLY A 106 -15.68 -32.01 -11.92
N GLU A 107 -14.44 -31.53 -12.04
CA GLU A 107 -13.38 -32.11 -12.90
C GLU A 107 -12.53 -33.16 -12.15
N MET A 108 -13.02 -33.66 -11.01
CA MET A 108 -12.42 -34.70 -10.18
C MET A 108 -13.45 -35.77 -9.83
#